data_AF-A0A0E4G1A3-F1
#
_entry.id   AF-A0A0E4G1A3-F1
#
_cell.length_a   1.000
_cell.length_b   1.000
_cell.length_c   1.000
_cell.angle_alpha   90.00
_cell.angle_beta   90.00
_cell.angle_gamma   90.00
#
_symmetry.space_group_name_H-M   'P 1'
#
loop_
_entity.id
_entity.type
_entity.pdbx_description
1 polymer ?
#
loop_
_entity_poly.entity_id
_entity_poly.type
_entity_poly.pdbx_seq_one_letter_code
_entity_poly.pdbx_strand_id
1 'polypeptide(L)'
;MRTGLPTGVLLICASVLLAGPLIGQESGVIELQALHPLAADEAVEIQLVTGPLPRGARLEVMTEQGELLGTVRSLGIPNAPRGETATIPVPRAALVEGRLRLRMQIVQSGAAARPPQPSEIRQVNLVTVPASR
;
A
#
# COMPACT_ATOMS: atom_id res chain seq x y z
N MET A 1 79.33 -5.03 2.64
CA MET A 1 79.15 -4.21 1.42
C MET A 1 77.88 -4.71 0.73
N ARG A 2 76.79 -3.91 0.73
CA ARG A 2 76.13 -3.31 -0.48
C ARG A 2 75.91 -4.36 -1.58
N THR A 3 74.75 -4.66 -2.17
CA THR A 3 73.40 -4.10 -2.39
C THR A 3 72.71 -5.23 -3.23
N GLY A 4 71.41 -5.50 -3.25
CA GLY A 4 70.26 -4.62 -3.38
C GLY A 4 68.99 -5.46 -3.63
N LEU A 5 67.83 -4.83 -3.39
CA LEU A 5 66.49 -5.36 -3.63
C LEU A 5 66.23 -5.62 -5.13
N PRO A 6 65.22 -6.45 -5.43
CA PRO A 6 64.05 -5.90 -6.11
C PRO A 6 62.73 -6.32 -5.44
N THR A 7 61.86 -5.37 -5.12
CA THR A 7 60.75 -4.89 -5.97
C THR A 7 59.62 -5.93 -6.07
N GLY A 8 58.51 -5.67 -5.39
CA GLY A 8 57.27 -6.40 -5.66
C GLY A 8 56.27 -6.47 -4.50
N VAL A 9 55.99 -5.37 -3.80
CA VAL A 9 54.80 -5.31 -2.92
C VAL A 9 53.59 -5.09 -3.82
N LEU A 10 52.93 -6.17 -4.23
CA LEU A 10 51.62 -6.11 -4.88
C LEU A 10 50.57 -6.00 -3.78
N LEU A 11 50.15 -4.77 -3.50
CA LEU A 11 49.07 -4.46 -2.57
C LEU A 11 47.74 -4.82 -3.25
N ILE A 12 47.23 -6.02 -2.97
CA ILE A 12 45.92 -6.47 -3.45
C ILE A 12 44.85 -5.73 -2.62
N CYS A 13 44.31 -4.64 -3.18
CA CYS A 13 43.13 -3.97 -2.62
C CYS A 13 41.92 -4.92 -2.68
N ALA A 14 41.63 -5.57 -1.55
CA ALA A 14 40.40 -6.31 -1.33
C ALA A 14 39.21 -5.34 -1.36
N SER A 15 38.63 -5.16 -2.53
CA SER A 15 37.40 -4.39 -2.71
C SER A 15 36.22 -5.28 -2.30
N VAL A 16 35.92 -5.32 -1.01
CA VAL A 16 34.67 -5.91 -0.51
C VAL A 16 33.54 -4.95 -0.87
N LEU A 17 32.90 -5.17 -2.02
CA LEU A 17 31.59 -4.57 -2.28
C LEU A 17 30.57 -5.24 -1.36
N LEU A 18 30.28 -4.61 -0.21
CA LEU A 18 29.04 -4.85 0.51
C LEU A 18 27.88 -4.32 -0.35
N ALA A 19 27.41 -5.13 -1.29
CA ALA A 19 26.08 -4.96 -1.85
C ALA A 19 25.10 -5.41 -0.75
N GLY A 20 24.74 -4.48 0.14
CA GLY A 20 23.59 -4.71 1.01
C GLY A 20 22.37 -4.98 0.13
N PRO A 21 21.51 -5.96 0.46
CA PRO A 21 20.26 -6.08 -0.26
C PRO A 21 19.50 -4.76 -0.03
N LEU A 22 19.26 -4.02 -1.11
CA LEU A 22 18.12 -3.14 -1.18
C LEU A 22 16.91 -4.06 -1.01
N ILE A 23 16.54 -4.31 0.24
CA ILE A 23 15.20 -4.75 0.57
C ILE A 23 14.33 -3.51 0.32
N GLY A 24 14.14 -3.19 -0.97
CA GLY A 24 12.98 -2.46 -1.42
C GLY A 24 11.81 -3.37 -1.05
N GLN A 25 11.25 -3.13 0.13
CA GLN A 25 9.95 -3.68 0.50
C GLN A 25 9.02 -3.27 -0.63
N GLU A 26 8.64 -4.20 -1.50
CA GLU A 26 7.59 -3.98 -2.48
C GLU A 26 6.36 -3.52 -1.70
N SER A 27 6.13 -2.21 -1.75
CA SER A 27 5.35 -1.52 -0.74
C SER A 27 3.88 -1.67 -1.07
N GLY A 28 3.22 -2.68 -0.49
CA GLY A 28 1.79 -2.68 -0.15
C GLY A 28 0.80 -2.12 -1.17
N VAL A 29 1.07 -2.28 -2.47
CA VAL A 29 0.16 -1.87 -3.54
C VAL A 29 -0.75 -3.05 -3.87
N ILE A 30 -2.05 -2.83 -3.87
CA ILE A 30 -3.06 -3.80 -4.31
C ILE A 30 -3.64 -3.30 -5.62
N GLU A 31 -3.72 -4.18 -6.62
CA GLU A 31 -4.39 -3.89 -7.87
C GLU A 31 -5.79 -4.49 -7.89
N LEU A 32 -6.79 -3.67 -8.24
CA LEU A 32 -8.17 -4.09 -8.46
C LEU A 32 -8.55 -3.79 -9.91
N GLN A 33 -9.36 -4.66 -10.51
CA GLN A 33 -9.81 -4.51 -11.88
C GLN A 33 -11.33 -4.37 -11.94
N ALA A 34 -11.80 -3.43 -12.76
CA ALA A 34 -13.23 -3.35 -13.06
C ALA A 34 -13.67 -4.59 -13.84
N LEU A 35 -14.88 -5.10 -13.55
CA LEU A 35 -15.40 -6.31 -14.17
C LEU A 35 -15.57 -6.19 -15.70
N HIS A 36 -15.78 -4.98 -16.18
CA HIS A 36 -15.90 -4.62 -17.58
C HIS A 36 -15.41 -3.18 -17.78
N PRO A 37 -15.14 -2.75 -19.03
CA PRO A 37 -14.92 -1.35 -19.33
C PRO A 37 -16.09 -0.49 -18.82
N LEU A 38 -15.79 0.63 -18.14
CA LEU A 38 -16.82 1.54 -17.63
C LEU A 38 -17.51 2.26 -18.79
N ALA A 39 -18.83 2.21 -18.82
CA ALA A 39 -19.64 3.06 -19.67
C ALA A 39 -19.71 4.51 -19.15
N ALA A 40 -20.20 5.43 -19.98
CA ALA A 40 -20.27 6.85 -19.66
C ALA A 40 -21.22 7.18 -18.51
N ASP A 41 -22.17 6.31 -18.21
CA ASP A 41 -23.17 6.40 -17.13
C ASP A 41 -22.85 5.48 -15.94
N GLU A 42 -21.64 4.92 -15.86
CA GLU A 42 -21.21 4.05 -14.76
C GLU A 42 -20.11 4.68 -13.91
N ALA A 43 -20.14 4.41 -12.61
CA ALA A 43 -19.08 4.74 -11.67
C ALA A 43 -18.53 3.46 -11.04
N VAL A 44 -17.37 3.56 -10.38
CA VAL A 44 -16.88 2.47 -9.53
C VAL A 44 -16.67 2.94 -8.11
N GLU A 45 -16.88 2.01 -7.19
CA GLU A 45 -16.70 2.20 -5.76
C GLU A 45 -15.80 1.09 -5.21
N ILE A 46 -14.99 1.42 -4.23
CA ILE A 46 -14.30 0.42 -3.42
C ILE A 46 -15.27 -0.01 -2.32
N GLN A 47 -15.57 -1.30 -2.26
CA GLN A 47 -16.25 -1.91 -1.13
C GLN A 47 -15.22 -2.61 -0.25
N LEU A 48 -15.03 -2.09 0.95
CA LEU A 48 -13.99 -2.50 1.88
C LEU A 48 -14.63 -3.08 3.14
N VAL A 49 -14.23 -4.28 3.53
CA VAL A 49 -14.59 -4.87 4.81
C VAL A 49 -13.35 -4.93 5.67
N THR A 50 -13.34 -4.15 6.74
CA THR A 50 -12.27 -4.17 7.73
C THR A 50 -12.50 -5.26 8.76
N GLY A 51 -11.42 -5.68 9.44
CA GLY A 51 -11.48 -6.33 10.73
C GLY A 51 -11.31 -5.33 11.87
N PRO A 52 -11.00 -5.78 13.09
CA PRO A 52 -10.74 -4.87 14.20
C PRO A 52 -9.49 -4.03 13.91
N LEU A 53 -9.62 -2.70 13.95
CA LEU A 53 -8.50 -1.77 13.88
C LEU A 53 -8.03 -1.37 15.29
N PRO A 54 -6.76 -0.98 15.46
CA PRO A 54 -6.27 -0.47 16.75
C PRO A 54 -7.10 0.73 17.22
N ARG A 55 -7.24 0.87 18.54
CA ARG A 55 -7.98 2.00 19.13
C ARG A 55 -7.41 3.34 18.69
N GLY A 56 -8.27 4.23 18.23
CA GLY A 56 -7.88 5.55 17.74
C GLY A 56 -7.11 5.54 16.42
N ALA A 57 -6.99 4.37 15.78
CA ALA A 57 -6.41 4.27 14.44
C ALA A 57 -7.48 4.45 13.36
N ARG A 58 -7.01 4.85 12.19
CA ARG A 58 -7.80 4.93 10.96
C ARG A 58 -7.04 4.24 9.83
N LEU A 59 -7.77 3.58 8.95
CA LEU A 59 -7.26 3.12 7.68
C LEU A 59 -7.41 4.25 6.65
N GLU A 60 -6.33 4.63 6.01
CA GLU A 60 -6.33 5.51 4.84
C GLU A 60 -6.19 4.66 3.58
N VAL A 61 -7.09 4.89 2.62
CA VAL A 61 -7.11 4.23 1.32
C VAL A 61 -6.74 5.28 0.28
N MET A 62 -5.66 5.03 -0.46
CA MET A 62 -5.08 5.98 -1.40
C MET A 62 -4.82 5.31 -2.75
N THR A 63 -4.64 6.13 -3.79
CA THR A 63 -4.02 5.68 -5.03
C THR A 63 -2.55 5.30 -4.79
N GLU A 64 -1.94 4.60 -5.76
CA GLU A 64 -0.50 4.32 -5.74
C GLU A 64 0.36 5.58 -5.58
N GLN A 65 -0.11 6.69 -6.16
CA GLN A 65 0.53 8.01 -6.13
C GLN A 65 0.33 8.76 -4.79
N GLY A 66 -0.46 8.19 -3.87
CA GLY A 66 -0.70 8.76 -2.54
C GLY A 66 -1.88 9.74 -2.46
N GLU A 67 -2.72 9.82 -3.49
CA GLU A 67 -3.96 10.59 -3.43
C GLU A 67 -4.97 9.89 -2.51
N LEU A 68 -5.47 10.59 -1.50
CA LEU A 68 -6.42 10.03 -0.55
C LEU A 68 -7.80 9.85 -1.20
N LEU A 69 -8.24 8.60 -1.33
CA LEU A 69 -9.57 8.24 -1.81
C LEU A 69 -10.59 8.23 -0.67
N GLY A 70 -10.18 7.75 0.51
CA GLY A 70 -11.07 7.66 1.65
C GLY A 70 -10.38 7.27 2.94
N THR A 71 -11.11 7.38 4.05
CA THR A 71 -10.65 7.01 5.38
C THR A 71 -11.72 6.18 6.07
N VAL A 72 -11.33 5.02 6.63
CA VAL A 72 -12.19 4.17 7.44
C VAL A 72 -11.71 4.21 8.88
N ARG A 73 -12.59 4.59 9.80
CA ARG A 73 -12.28 4.65 11.23
C ARG A 73 -12.98 3.50 11.92
N SER A 74 -12.34 2.89 12.92
CA SER A 74 -13.12 2.04 13.82
C SER A 74 -14.02 2.93 14.66
N LEU A 75 -15.33 2.68 14.64
CA LEU A 75 -16.28 3.31 15.57
C LEU A 75 -16.07 2.87 17.04
N GLY A 76 -15.06 2.03 17.32
CA GLY A 76 -14.64 1.72 18.68
C GLY A 76 -15.66 0.92 19.47
N ILE A 77 -16.64 0.29 18.80
CA ILE A 77 -17.65 -0.56 19.45
C ILE A 77 -16.90 -1.74 20.11
N PRO A 78 -16.81 -1.76 21.46
CA PRO A 78 -16.09 -2.81 22.16
C PRO A 78 -16.73 -4.16 21.81
N ASN A 79 -15.92 -5.16 21.45
CA ASN A 79 -16.37 -6.50 21.09
C ASN A 79 -17.25 -6.59 19.84
N ALA A 80 -17.25 -5.63 18.91
CA ALA A 80 -17.85 -5.84 17.59
C ALA A 80 -17.04 -6.92 16.84
N PRO A 81 -17.55 -8.16 16.67
CA PRO A 81 -16.80 -9.23 16.02
C PRO A 81 -16.72 -9.01 14.50
N ARG A 82 -17.63 -8.20 13.99
CA ARG A 82 -17.78 -7.80 12.59
C ARG A 82 -17.10 -6.44 12.48
N GLY A 83 -16.00 -6.37 11.73
CA GLY A 83 -15.45 -5.07 11.38
C GLY A 83 -16.39 -4.30 10.46
N GLU A 84 -15.92 -3.17 9.95
CA GLU A 84 -16.78 -2.19 9.30
C GLU A 84 -16.77 -2.38 7.79
N THR A 85 -17.96 -2.28 7.17
CA THR A 85 -18.08 -2.15 5.73
C THR A 85 -18.10 -0.68 5.37
N ALA A 86 -17.19 -0.27 4.49
CA ALA A 86 -17.10 1.07 3.96
C ALA A 86 -17.20 1.03 2.43
N THR A 87 -17.87 2.03 1.88
CA THR A 87 -17.93 2.28 0.44
C THR A 87 -17.21 3.58 0.15
N ILE A 88 -16.24 3.56 -0.75
CA ILE A 88 -15.41 4.72 -1.10
C ILE A 88 -15.57 4.98 -2.60
N PRO A 89 -16.11 6.15 -3.01
CA PRO A 89 -16.21 6.47 -4.43
C PRO A 89 -14.83 6.62 -5.04
N VAL A 90 -14.64 6.11 -6.24
CA VAL A 90 -13.37 6.20 -6.96
C VAL A 90 -13.51 7.20 -8.11
N PRO A 91 -12.70 8.27 -8.13
CA PRO A 91 -12.66 9.16 -9.27
C PRO A 91 -12.26 8.39 -10.54
N ARG A 92 -12.97 8.61 -11.66
CA ARG A 92 -12.63 7.95 -12.95
C ARG A 92 -11.18 8.16 -13.36
N ALA A 93 -10.59 9.31 -13.02
CA ALA A 93 -9.19 9.63 -13.31
C ALA A 93 -8.18 8.73 -12.56
N ALA A 94 -8.59 8.06 -11.46
CA ALA A 94 -7.76 7.11 -10.74
C ALA A 94 -7.73 5.72 -11.41
N LEU A 95 -8.61 5.46 -12.39
CA LEU A 95 -8.61 4.24 -13.17
C LEU A 95 -7.72 4.39 -14.41
N VAL A 96 -6.74 3.50 -14.56
CA VAL A 96 -5.90 3.40 -15.75
C VAL A 96 -6.24 2.09 -16.45
N GLU A 97 -6.82 2.17 -17.65
CA GLU A 97 -7.28 0.99 -18.40
C GLU A 97 -8.23 0.07 -17.60
N GLY A 98 -9.10 0.66 -16.78
CA GLY A 98 -10.02 -0.07 -15.90
C GLY A 98 -9.36 -0.74 -14.69
N ARG A 99 -8.09 -0.43 -14.42
CA ARG A 99 -7.34 -0.91 -13.25
C ARG A 99 -7.17 0.21 -12.24
N LEU A 100 -7.29 -0.14 -10.97
CA LEU A 100 -7.07 0.73 -9.82
C LEU A 100 -5.93 0.17 -8.98
N ARG A 101 -4.85 0.93 -8.83
CA ARG A 101 -3.72 0.56 -7.96
C ARG A 101 -3.82 1.36 -6.67
N LEU A 102 -3.94 0.64 -5.56
CA LEU A 102 -4.25 1.18 -4.24
C LEU A 102 -3.11 0.99 -3.28
N ARG A 103 -2.90 1.96 -2.40
CA ARG A 103 -2.10 1.83 -1.19
C ARG A 103 -2.98 2.01 0.03
N MET A 104 -2.70 1.23 1.07
CA MET A 104 -3.42 1.30 2.32
C MET A 104 -2.47 1.42 3.49
N GLN A 105 -2.82 2.26 4.46
CA GLN A 105 -2.05 2.44 5.68
C GLN A 105 -2.94 2.62 6.91
N ILE A 106 -2.48 2.07 8.02
CA ILE A 106 -3.02 2.35 9.35
C ILE A 106 -2.28 3.55 9.92
N VAL A 107 -3.03 4.60 10.22
CA VAL A 107 -2.54 5.82 10.86
C VAL A 107 -3.12 5.92 12.26
N GLN A 108 -2.25 6.16 13.24
CA GLN A 108 -2.62 6.32 14.64
C GLN A 108 -1.83 7.47 15.25
N SER A 109 -2.47 8.25 16.12
CA SER A 109 -1.79 9.32 16.84
C SER A 109 -0.64 8.77 17.69
N GLY A 110 0.53 9.38 17.58
CA GLY A 110 1.73 8.98 18.34
C GLY A 110 2.45 7.73 17.80
N ALA A 111 2.03 7.16 16.67
CA ALA A 111 2.69 6.04 16.02
C ALA A 111 2.99 6.35 14.55
N ALA A 112 4.03 5.73 13.99
CA ALA A 112 4.32 5.81 12.57
C ALA A 112 3.24 5.07 11.76
N ALA A 113 2.91 5.60 10.58
CA ALA A 113 2.01 4.91 9.66
C ALA A 113 2.61 3.58 9.20
N ARG A 114 1.77 2.56 9.06
CA ARG A 114 2.20 1.20 8.66
C ARG A 114 1.21 0.54 7.72
N PRO A 115 1.61 -0.46 6.92
CA PRO A 115 0.64 -1.26 6.16
C PRO A 115 -0.35 -1.98 7.09
N PRO A 116 -1.57 -2.28 6.60
CA PRO A 116 -2.51 -3.10 7.34
C PRO A 116 -2.03 -4.55 7.49
N GLN A 117 -2.43 -5.19 8.58
CA GLN A 117 -2.24 -6.61 8.85
C GLN A 117 -3.35 -7.45 8.20
N PRO A 118 -3.13 -8.74 7.93
CA PRO A 118 -4.13 -9.61 7.29
C PRO A 118 -5.49 -9.67 8.03
N SER A 119 -5.50 -9.51 9.34
CA SER A 119 -6.74 -9.51 10.14
C SER A 119 -7.50 -8.18 10.09
N GLU A 120 -6.84 -7.09 9.68
CA GLU A 120 -7.40 -5.73 9.65
C GLU A 120 -8.17 -5.45 8.36
N ILE A 121 -7.88 -6.20 7.29
CA ILE A 121 -8.56 -6.10 5.99
C ILE A 121 -9.10 -7.48 5.64
N ARG A 122 -10.42 -7.64 5.68
CA ARG A 122 -11.09 -8.92 5.38
C ARG A 122 -11.46 -9.05 3.92
N GLN A 123 -11.79 -7.94 3.26
CA GLN A 123 -12.20 -7.94 1.87
C GLN A 123 -11.99 -6.55 1.24
N VAL A 124 -11.56 -6.52 -0.02
CA VAL A 124 -11.51 -5.32 -0.83
C VAL A 124 -12.00 -5.68 -2.23
N ASN A 125 -13.08 -5.02 -2.67
CA ASN A 125 -13.64 -5.20 -4.01
C ASN A 125 -13.73 -3.86 -4.72
N LEU A 126 -13.60 -3.89 -6.04
CA LEU A 126 -14.01 -2.79 -6.91
C LEU A 126 -15.35 -3.17 -7.55
N VAL A 127 -16.39 -2.38 -7.30
CA VAL A 127 -17.74 -2.64 -7.79
C VAL A 127 -18.17 -1.53 -8.73
N THR A 128 -18.87 -1.90 -9.81
CA THR A 128 -19.49 -0.95 -10.74
C THR A 128 -20.90 -0.62 -10.28
N VAL A 129 -21.24 0.67 -10.28
CA VAL A 129 -22.55 1.19 -9.90
C VAL A 129 -23.05 2.18 -10.96
N PRO A 130 -24.36 2.40 -11.09
CA PRO A 130 -24.88 3.49 -11.92
C PRO A 130 -24.37 4.85 -11.43
N ALA A 131 -23.87 5.68 -12.33
CA ALA A 131 -23.52 7.05 -12.00
C ALA A 131 -24.81 7.84 -11.72
N SER A 132 -25.00 8.25 -10.46
CA SER A 132 -26.11 9.15 -10.12
C SER A 132 -25.87 10.50 -10.81
N ARG A 133 -26.88 10.96 -11.55
CA ARG A 133 -26.87 12.18 -12.35
C ARG A 133 -27.21 13.42 -11.53
#